data_AF-A0A2R6AZR5-F1
#
_entry.id   AF-A0A2R6AZR5-F1
#
_cell.length_a   1.000
_cell.length_b   1.000
_cell.length_c   1.000
_cell.angle_alpha   90.00
_cell.angle_beta   90.00
_cell.angle_gamma   90.00
#
_symmetry.space_group_name_H-M   'P 1'
#
loop_
_entity.id
_entity.type
_entity.pdbx_description
1 polymer ?
#
loop_
_entity_poly.entity_id
_entity_poly.type
_entity_poly.pdbx_seq_one_letter_code
_entity_poly.pdbx_strand_id
1 'polypeptide(L)'
;MGQQGDEALRRLLRNIEKFSEKYRQKYLERWSNEPLLTDWYSALRFFFNHTLYQGRSDVVSKKVEDAVFDVCDQTSIEEGFRSGDWGELENRLRERIGKKEDDNEGKVGKGADVRHVICSLEFLRTNIPHRNIVKYTVEGIQAGGLRKLYDDLDEIELIGDKIASFYLRDVVSLFNLYPYVPQGCLKLLFPIDTWVRKFIKEQFPALKEKSDAEKKAGDSRYL
;
A
#
# COMPACT_ATOMS: atom_id res chain seq x y z
N MET A 1 -36.12 20.42 -8.58
CA MET A 1 -34.87 19.62 -8.61
C MET A 1 -33.91 19.86 -7.43
N GLY A 2 -34.04 20.95 -6.64
CA GLY A 2 -33.04 21.31 -5.61
C GLY A 2 -33.07 20.57 -4.26
N GLN A 3 -34.20 20.05 -3.78
CA GLN A 3 -34.28 19.39 -2.45
C GLN A 3 -34.02 17.88 -2.48
N GLN A 4 -34.50 17.18 -3.52
CA GLN A 4 -34.32 15.73 -3.66
C GLN A 4 -32.88 15.34 -3.99
N GLY A 5 -32.19 16.16 -4.80
CA GLY A 5 -30.77 15.94 -5.13
C GLY A 5 -29.84 16.15 -3.93
N ASP A 6 -30.14 17.15 -3.10
CA ASP A 6 -29.36 17.45 -1.89
C ASP A 6 -29.53 16.36 -0.81
N GLU A 7 -30.74 15.83 -0.64
CA GLU A 7 -30.98 14.71 0.28
C GLU A 7 -30.28 13.42 -0.18
N ALA A 8 -30.28 13.15 -1.49
CA ALA A 8 -29.56 12.00 -2.05
C ALA A 8 -28.04 12.10 -1.84
N LEU A 9 -27.46 13.29 -2.06
CA LEU A 9 -26.05 13.56 -1.81
C LEU A 9 -25.69 13.41 -0.33
N ARG A 10 -26.49 13.97 0.58
CA ARG A 10 -26.31 13.81 2.04
C ARG A 10 -26.37 12.35 2.47
N ARG A 11 -27.29 11.56 1.89
CA ARG A 11 -27.37 10.12 2.17
C ARG A 11 -26.11 9.39 1.67
N LEU A 12 -25.60 9.74 0.49
CA LEU A 12 -24.36 9.17 -0.03
C LEU A 12 -23.16 9.50 0.87
N LEU A 13 -22.99 10.76 1.27
CA LEU A 13 -21.91 11.18 2.16
C LEU A 13 -21.95 10.45 3.51
N ARG A 14 -23.13 10.32 4.12
CA ARG A 14 -23.32 9.55 5.36
C ARG A 14 -22.96 8.06 5.19
N ASN A 15 -23.26 7.48 4.03
CA ASN A 15 -22.87 6.11 3.74
C ASN A 15 -21.35 5.97 3.59
N ILE A 16 -20.70 6.91 2.89
CA ILE A 16 -19.23 6.93 2.73
C ILE A 16 -18.56 7.03 4.11
N GLU A 17 -19.01 7.96 4.96
CA GLU A 17 -18.52 8.10 6.33
C GLU A 17 -18.69 6.80 7.13
N LYS A 18 -19.89 6.20 7.10
CA LYS A 18 -20.16 4.92 7.76
C LYS A 18 -19.27 3.78 7.26
N PHE A 19 -18.99 3.72 5.96
CA PHE A 19 -18.09 2.70 5.40
C PHE A 19 -16.64 2.98 5.76
N SER A 20 -16.22 4.25 5.82
CA SER A 20 -14.88 4.64 6.25
C SER A 20 -14.63 4.25 7.71
N GLU A 21 -15.62 4.44 8.58
CA GLU A 21 -15.54 4.09 10.00
C GLU A 21 -15.47 2.56 10.18
N LYS A 22 -16.31 1.81 9.47
CA LYS A 22 -16.24 0.34 9.45
C LYS A 22 -14.89 -0.16 8.95
N TYR A 23 -14.31 0.50 7.95
CA TYR A 23 -12.99 0.16 7.44
C TYR A 23 -11.92 0.39 8.52
N ARG A 24 -11.95 1.55 9.18
CA ARG A 24 -11.04 1.88 10.28
C ARG A 24 -11.12 0.84 11.39
N GLN A 25 -12.33 0.51 11.85
CA GLN A 25 -12.56 -0.50 12.89
C GLN A 25 -12.02 -1.88 12.51
N LYS A 26 -12.25 -2.29 11.27
CA LYS A 26 -11.87 -3.64 10.83
C LYS A 26 -10.38 -3.78 10.54
N TYR A 27 -9.73 -2.75 9.99
CA TYR A 27 -8.38 -2.88 9.41
C TYR A 27 -7.32 -2.02 10.08
N LEU A 28 -7.70 -0.86 10.65
CA LEU A 28 -6.75 0.13 11.18
C LEU A 28 -6.65 0.11 12.71
N GLU A 29 -7.74 -0.10 13.45
CA GLU A 29 -7.74 -0.04 14.94
C GLU A 29 -6.84 -1.06 15.63
N ARG A 30 -6.49 -2.16 14.94
CA ARG A 30 -5.52 -3.13 15.46
C ARG A 30 -4.09 -2.59 15.55
N TRP A 31 -3.82 -1.44 14.93
CA TRP A 31 -2.51 -0.80 14.94
C TRP A 31 -2.49 0.34 15.95
N SER A 32 -1.48 0.35 16.82
CA SER A 32 -1.23 1.46 17.73
C SER A 32 -0.22 2.44 17.11
N ASN A 33 -0.48 3.73 17.22
CA ASN A 33 0.35 4.77 16.62
C ASN A 33 1.77 4.80 17.18
N GLU A 34 1.94 4.56 18.49
CA GLU A 34 3.25 4.67 19.15
C GLU A 34 4.25 3.62 18.63
N PRO A 35 3.95 2.30 18.64
CA PRO A 35 4.83 1.30 18.03
C PRO A 35 5.18 1.58 16.57
N LEU A 36 4.22 2.07 15.78
CA LEU A 36 4.49 2.41 14.38
C LEU A 36 5.51 3.56 14.23
N LEU A 37 5.57 4.50 15.18
CA LEU A 37 6.52 5.61 15.14
C LEU A 37 7.87 5.29 15.78
N THR A 38 7.92 4.38 16.75
CA THR A 38 9.13 4.11 17.55
C THR A 38 9.83 2.81 17.21
N ASP A 39 9.12 1.84 16.64
CA ASP A 39 9.66 0.53 16.28
C ASP A 39 9.61 0.31 14.76
N TRP A 40 10.78 0.23 14.14
CA TRP A 40 10.90 0.04 12.69
C TRP A 40 10.30 -1.30 12.24
N TYR A 41 10.32 -2.33 13.09
CA TYR A 41 9.81 -3.65 12.72
C TYR A 41 8.27 -3.68 12.74
N SER A 42 7.64 -3.03 13.72
CA SER A 42 6.20 -2.74 13.72
C SER A 42 5.78 -1.92 12.50
N ALA A 43 6.56 -0.88 12.15
CA ALA A 43 6.32 -0.08 10.95
C ALA A 43 6.42 -0.92 9.65
N LEU A 44 7.39 -1.83 9.57
CA LEU A 44 7.54 -2.75 8.45
C LEU A 44 6.36 -3.73 8.35
N ARG A 45 5.91 -4.28 9.48
CA ARG A 45 4.70 -5.12 9.53
C ARG A 45 3.47 -4.39 9.00
N PHE A 46 3.28 -3.14 9.43
CA PHE A 46 2.22 -2.30 8.90
C PHE A 46 2.36 -2.10 7.38
N PHE A 47 3.57 -1.79 6.90
CA PHE A 47 3.82 -1.59 5.47
C PHE A 47 3.48 -2.84 4.64
N PHE A 48 4.03 -4.00 5.01
CA PHE A 48 3.79 -5.27 4.32
C PHE A 48 2.34 -5.75 4.40
N ASN A 49 1.60 -5.33 5.43
CA ASN A 49 0.17 -5.57 5.48
C ASN A 49 -0.62 -4.90 4.34
N HIS A 50 -0.07 -3.82 3.75
CA HIS A 50 -0.67 -3.13 2.62
C HIS A 50 -0.09 -3.62 1.29
N THR A 51 1.22 -3.85 1.24
CA THR A 51 1.92 -4.07 -0.04
C THR A 51 1.92 -5.53 -0.51
N LEU A 52 1.87 -6.52 0.41
CA LEU A 52 1.84 -7.95 0.04
C LEU A 52 0.45 -8.47 -0.38
N TYR A 53 -0.59 -7.64 -0.29
CA TYR A 53 -1.98 -8.07 -0.50
C TYR A 53 -2.43 -8.02 -1.97
N GLN A 54 -1.50 -7.96 -2.91
CA GLN A 54 -1.77 -7.76 -4.33
C GLN A 54 -2.33 -8.99 -5.04
N GLY A 55 -3.41 -8.79 -5.79
CA GLY A 55 -3.90 -9.74 -6.80
C GLY A 55 -4.40 -11.08 -6.26
N ARG A 56 -4.71 -11.16 -4.96
CA ARG A 56 -5.15 -12.39 -4.29
C ARG A 56 -6.19 -12.06 -3.21
N SER A 57 -6.85 -13.09 -2.68
CA SER A 57 -7.80 -12.91 -1.58
C SER A 57 -7.07 -12.61 -0.27
N ASP A 58 -7.71 -11.87 0.63
CA ASP A 58 -7.17 -11.52 1.95
C ASP A 58 -6.64 -12.74 2.73
N VAL A 59 -7.32 -13.88 2.61
CA VAL A 59 -6.91 -15.14 3.25
C VAL A 59 -5.57 -15.64 2.73
N VAL A 60 -5.35 -15.57 1.41
CA VAL A 60 -4.08 -16.00 0.80
C VAL A 60 -2.99 -14.98 1.11
N SER A 61 -3.28 -13.68 1.02
CA SER A 61 -2.35 -12.63 1.40
C SER A 61 -1.88 -12.78 2.83
N LYS A 62 -2.79 -13.10 3.75
CA LYS A 62 -2.46 -13.29 5.16
C LYS A 62 -1.47 -14.44 5.35
N LYS A 63 -1.69 -15.57 4.68
CA LYS A 63 -0.75 -16.71 4.72
C LYS A 63 0.63 -16.34 4.16
N VAL A 64 0.70 -15.50 3.14
CA VAL A 64 1.98 -15.01 2.59
C VAL A 64 2.67 -14.07 3.57
N GLU A 65 1.95 -13.09 4.12
CA GLU A 65 2.46 -12.17 5.14
C GLU A 65 3.01 -12.95 6.36
N ASP A 66 2.25 -13.92 6.87
CA ASP A 66 2.68 -14.76 7.98
C ASP A 66 3.96 -15.54 7.63
N ALA A 67 4.01 -16.16 6.45
CA ALA A 67 5.17 -16.89 5.99
C ALA A 67 6.40 -15.99 5.72
N VAL A 68 6.20 -14.74 5.32
CA VAL A 68 7.28 -13.74 5.22
C VAL A 68 7.83 -13.46 6.61
N PHE A 69 6.99 -13.18 7.61
CA PHE A 69 7.46 -12.84 8.95
C PHE A 69 7.92 -14.05 9.79
N ASP A 70 7.59 -15.28 9.39
CA ASP A 70 8.22 -16.50 9.90
C ASP A 70 9.72 -16.56 9.51
N VAL A 71 10.08 -16.01 8.35
CA VAL A 71 11.43 -16.03 7.80
C VAL A 71 12.20 -14.74 8.13
N CYS A 72 11.55 -13.60 7.93
CA CYS A 72 12.08 -12.26 8.17
C CYS A 72 11.89 -11.88 9.64
N ASP A 73 12.52 -12.62 10.54
CA ASP A 73 12.62 -12.19 11.93
C ASP A 73 13.49 -10.92 12.05
N GLN A 74 13.33 -10.21 13.17
CA GLN A 74 13.98 -8.93 13.39
C GLN A 74 15.51 -9.03 13.29
N THR A 75 16.10 -10.10 13.82
CA THR A 75 17.55 -10.33 13.82
C THR A 75 18.09 -10.50 12.40
N SER A 76 17.43 -11.33 11.60
CA SER A 76 17.82 -11.63 10.22
C SER A 76 17.75 -10.37 9.35
N ILE A 77 16.72 -9.54 9.52
CA ILE A 77 16.62 -8.26 8.82
C ILE A 77 17.70 -7.28 9.29
N GLU A 78 17.95 -7.20 10.61
CA GLU A 78 19.00 -6.32 11.15
C GLU A 78 20.39 -6.67 10.62
N GLU A 79 20.67 -7.96 10.45
CA GLU A 79 21.91 -8.42 9.82
C GLU A 79 22.02 -7.92 8.37
N GLY A 80 20.99 -8.15 7.55
CA GLY A 80 20.97 -7.64 6.17
C GLY A 80 21.06 -6.12 6.09
N PHE A 81 20.46 -5.40 7.05
CA PHE A 81 20.63 -3.95 7.15
C PHE A 81 22.07 -3.51 7.51
N ARG A 82 22.81 -4.32 8.29
CA ARG A 82 24.21 -4.04 8.65
C ARG A 82 25.17 -4.40 7.52
N SER A 83 24.97 -5.55 6.90
CA SER A 83 25.85 -6.09 5.85
C SER A 83 25.57 -5.50 4.47
N GLY A 84 24.30 -5.13 4.19
CA GLY A 84 23.83 -4.83 2.84
C GLY A 84 23.68 -6.07 1.95
N ASP A 85 23.82 -7.27 2.52
CA ASP A 85 23.66 -8.54 1.82
C ASP A 85 22.36 -9.22 2.29
N TRP A 86 21.52 -9.54 1.30
CA TRP A 86 20.23 -10.18 1.51
C TRP A 86 20.19 -11.64 1.02
N GLY A 87 21.31 -12.18 0.51
CA GLY A 87 21.32 -13.46 -0.20
C GLY A 87 20.81 -14.63 0.64
N GLU A 88 21.23 -14.73 1.91
CA GLU A 88 20.74 -15.78 2.82
C GLU A 88 19.23 -15.62 3.09
N LEU A 89 18.79 -14.40 3.40
CA LEU A 89 17.38 -14.12 3.66
C LEU A 89 16.51 -14.40 2.42
N GLU A 90 16.98 -14.00 1.24
CA GLU A 90 16.31 -14.24 -0.04
C GLU A 90 16.16 -15.74 -0.31
N ASN A 91 17.21 -16.54 -0.04
CA ASN A 91 17.15 -18.00 -0.21
C ASN A 91 16.11 -18.62 0.74
N ARG A 92 16.11 -18.24 2.02
CA ARG A 92 15.11 -18.70 3.01
C ARG A 92 13.68 -18.31 2.58
N LEU A 93 13.50 -17.10 2.06
CA LEU A 93 12.21 -16.65 1.53
C LEU A 93 11.78 -17.47 0.30
N ARG A 94 12.68 -17.76 -0.64
CA ARG A 94 12.37 -18.61 -1.81
C ARG A 94 11.96 -20.02 -1.40
N GLU A 95 12.58 -20.58 -0.38
CA GLU A 95 12.24 -21.90 0.15
C GLU A 95 10.84 -21.91 0.79
N ARG A 96 10.47 -20.84 1.49
CA ARG A 96 9.20 -20.76 2.22
C ARG A 96 8.01 -20.29 1.38
N ILE A 97 8.19 -19.24 0.57
CA ILE A 97 7.11 -18.56 -0.15
C ILE A 97 7.27 -18.55 -1.69
N GLY A 98 8.42 -18.95 -2.22
CA GLY A 98 8.72 -18.92 -3.65
C GLY A 98 8.17 -20.11 -4.44
N LYS A 99 6.85 -20.31 -4.49
CA LYS A 99 6.26 -21.32 -5.41
C LYS A 99 6.75 -21.07 -6.84
N LYS A 100 7.26 -22.13 -7.46
CA LYS A 100 7.38 -22.21 -8.93
C LYS A 100 6.03 -22.67 -9.48
N GLU A 101 5.72 -22.31 -10.72
CA GLU A 101 4.41 -22.63 -11.35
C GLU A 101 4.07 -24.13 -11.33
N ASP A 102 5.09 -24.99 -11.22
CA ASP A 102 4.96 -26.46 -11.20
C ASP A 102 5.14 -27.12 -9.81
N ASP A 103 5.38 -26.34 -8.74
CA ASP A 103 5.76 -26.86 -7.42
C ASP A 103 4.58 -26.76 -6.42
N ASN A 104 3.88 -27.87 -6.22
CA ASN A 104 2.64 -27.95 -5.44
C ASN A 104 2.84 -28.29 -3.95
N GLU A 105 4.06 -28.55 -3.48
CA GLU A 105 4.28 -28.95 -2.08
C GLU A 105 4.65 -27.76 -1.18
N GLY A 106 3.77 -27.46 -0.21
CA GLY A 106 4.08 -26.69 1.01
C GLY A 106 4.28 -25.17 0.92
N LYS A 107 4.66 -24.62 -0.24
CA LYS A 107 4.98 -23.18 -0.40
C LYS A 107 3.72 -22.30 -0.53
N VAL A 108 3.81 -21.03 -0.12
CA VAL A 108 2.70 -20.05 -0.20
C VAL A 108 3.17 -18.75 -0.82
N GLY A 109 2.53 -18.25 -1.88
CA GLY A 109 2.93 -17.00 -2.56
C GLY A 109 3.56 -17.25 -3.93
N LYS A 110 4.23 -16.24 -4.48
CA LYS A 110 4.93 -16.27 -5.78
C LYS A 110 6.36 -15.76 -5.62
N GLY A 111 7.26 -16.11 -6.55
CA GLY A 111 8.61 -15.54 -6.56
C GLY A 111 8.67 -14.00 -6.63
N ALA A 112 7.62 -13.37 -7.18
CA ALA A 112 7.44 -11.92 -7.15
C ALA A 112 7.32 -11.36 -5.70
N ASP A 113 6.72 -12.12 -4.78
CA ASP A 113 6.60 -11.69 -3.37
C ASP A 113 7.97 -11.63 -2.69
N VAL A 114 8.87 -12.57 -3.00
CA VAL A 114 10.24 -12.55 -2.51
C VAL A 114 10.96 -11.29 -2.98
N ARG A 115 10.90 -10.98 -4.28
CA ARG A 115 11.53 -9.77 -4.82
C ARG A 115 10.96 -8.51 -4.18
N HIS A 116 9.63 -8.44 -4.00
CA HIS A 116 8.99 -7.32 -3.33
C HIS A 116 9.56 -7.10 -1.91
N VAL A 117 9.70 -8.16 -1.11
CA VAL A 117 10.26 -8.07 0.25
C VAL A 117 11.70 -7.57 0.20
N ILE A 118 12.55 -8.15 -0.63
CA ILE A 118 13.97 -7.79 -0.73
C ILE A 118 14.14 -6.35 -1.22
N CYS A 119 13.43 -5.95 -2.28
CA CYS A 119 13.45 -4.57 -2.79
C CYS A 119 12.96 -3.56 -1.74
N SER A 120 11.93 -3.92 -0.97
CA SER A 120 11.44 -3.08 0.12
C SER A 120 12.50 -2.91 1.22
N LEU A 121 13.11 -4.01 1.66
CA LEU A 121 14.17 -3.97 2.69
C LEU A 121 15.37 -3.14 2.21
N GLU A 122 15.77 -3.30 0.95
CA GLU A 122 16.86 -2.52 0.37
C GLU A 122 16.49 -1.02 0.27
N PHE A 123 15.26 -0.70 -0.10
CA PHE A 123 14.75 0.68 -0.08
C PHE A 123 14.79 1.27 1.34
N LEU A 124 14.32 0.53 2.34
CA LEU A 124 14.37 0.92 3.75
C LEU A 124 15.80 1.18 4.23
N ARG A 125 16.75 0.33 3.81
CA ARG A 125 18.17 0.44 4.16
C ARG A 125 18.81 1.71 3.60
N THR A 126 18.51 2.02 2.35
CA THR A 126 19.22 3.04 1.57
C THR A 126 18.57 4.42 1.67
N ASN A 127 17.23 4.48 1.72
CA ASN A 127 16.49 5.74 1.57
C ASN A 127 15.83 6.23 2.85
N ILE A 128 15.61 5.37 3.85
CA ILE A 128 14.80 5.71 5.03
C ILE A 128 15.66 5.86 6.29
N PRO A 129 15.70 7.06 6.90
CA PRO A 129 16.35 7.26 8.20
C PRO A 129 15.82 6.30 9.26
N HIS A 130 16.74 5.61 9.95
CA HIS A 130 16.41 4.59 10.96
C HIS A 130 15.50 3.45 10.46
N ARG A 131 15.30 3.31 9.14
CA ARG A 131 14.46 2.29 8.48
C ARG A 131 12.98 2.28 8.89
N ASN A 132 12.51 3.28 9.62
CA ASN A 132 11.10 3.36 10.03
C ASN A 132 10.28 4.07 8.95
N ILE A 133 9.68 3.27 8.06
CA ILE A 133 8.90 3.77 6.91
C ILE A 133 7.66 4.56 7.32
N VAL A 134 6.99 4.21 8.42
CA VAL A 134 5.81 4.94 8.88
C VAL A 134 6.21 6.30 9.42
N LYS A 135 7.23 6.37 10.29
CA LYS A 135 7.76 7.64 10.80
C LYS A 135 8.21 8.55 9.65
N TYR A 136 8.99 8.03 8.71
CA TYR A 136 9.42 8.76 7.50
C TYR A 136 8.23 9.32 6.72
N THR A 137 7.19 8.51 6.52
CA THR A 137 5.98 8.93 5.81
C THR A 137 5.22 10.01 6.58
N VAL A 138 5.05 9.86 7.90
CA VAL A 138 4.36 10.85 8.73
C VAL A 138 5.08 12.20 8.70
N GLU A 139 6.38 12.21 8.94
CA GLU A 139 7.21 13.43 8.93
C GLU A 139 7.22 14.07 7.53
N GLY A 140 7.33 13.26 6.48
CA GLY A 140 7.28 13.74 5.09
C GLY A 140 5.93 14.37 4.73
N ILE A 141 4.80 13.80 5.18
CA ILE A 141 3.47 14.40 4.97
C ILE A 141 3.34 15.70 5.75
N GLN A 142 3.78 15.75 7.01
CA GLN A 142 3.74 16.97 7.83
C GLN A 142 4.58 18.11 7.20
N ALA A 143 5.65 17.77 6.48
CA ALA A 143 6.44 18.69 5.68
C ALA A 143 5.82 19.07 4.31
N GLY A 144 4.60 18.59 4.00
CA GLY A 144 3.89 18.84 2.73
C GLY A 144 4.35 17.97 1.55
N GLY A 145 5.18 16.95 1.81
CA GLY A 145 5.87 16.14 0.81
C GLY A 145 5.10 14.92 0.25
N LEU A 146 3.76 14.91 0.29
CA LEU A 146 2.98 13.72 -0.11
C LEU A 146 3.29 13.21 -1.52
N ARG A 147 3.49 14.12 -2.50
CA ARG A 147 3.87 13.75 -3.88
C ARG A 147 5.21 13.01 -3.89
N LYS A 148 6.22 13.55 -3.22
CA LYS A 148 7.55 12.93 -3.15
C LYS A 148 7.46 11.54 -2.53
N LEU A 149 6.72 11.39 -1.43
CA LEU A 149 6.53 10.09 -0.78
C LEU A 149 5.83 9.08 -1.68
N TYR A 150 4.86 9.52 -2.48
CA TYR A 150 4.23 8.68 -3.49
C TYR A 150 5.24 8.21 -4.54
N ASP A 151 6.02 9.15 -5.08
CA ASP A 151 7.00 8.86 -6.13
C ASP A 151 8.10 7.92 -5.58
N ASP A 152 8.59 8.16 -4.36
CA ASP A 152 9.54 7.29 -3.66
C ASP A 152 8.99 5.84 -3.50
N LEU A 153 7.70 5.68 -3.19
CA LEU A 153 7.07 4.36 -3.02
C LEU A 153 6.93 3.61 -4.35
N ASP A 154 6.67 4.32 -5.45
CA ASP A 154 6.54 3.74 -6.80
C ASP A 154 7.89 3.21 -7.34
N GLU A 155 9.02 3.59 -6.73
CA GLU A 155 10.33 3.01 -7.02
C GLU A 155 10.50 1.58 -6.48
N ILE A 156 9.68 1.17 -5.50
CA ILE A 156 9.76 -0.17 -4.91
C ILE A 156 9.07 -1.16 -5.85
N GLU A 157 9.81 -2.20 -6.27
CA GLU A 157 9.27 -3.21 -7.19
C GLU A 157 7.91 -3.76 -6.69
N LEU A 158 6.95 -3.81 -7.60
CA LEU A 158 5.56 -4.23 -7.39
C LEU A 158 4.69 -3.25 -6.60
N ILE A 159 5.21 -2.15 -6.07
CA ILE A 159 4.36 -1.05 -5.60
C ILE A 159 4.00 -0.18 -6.80
N GLY A 160 2.73 -0.22 -7.20
CA GLY A 160 2.18 0.74 -8.15
C GLY A 160 1.11 1.62 -7.51
N ASP A 161 0.51 2.50 -8.32
CA ASP A 161 -0.44 3.54 -7.90
C ASP A 161 -1.43 3.12 -6.81
N LYS A 162 -2.09 1.98 -7.03
CA LYS A 162 -3.10 1.45 -6.12
C LYS A 162 -2.52 1.23 -4.73
N ILE A 163 -1.35 0.60 -4.65
CA ILE A 163 -0.74 0.13 -3.39
C ILE A 163 -0.13 1.31 -2.64
N ALA A 164 0.59 2.18 -3.35
CA ALA A 164 1.08 3.43 -2.79
C ALA A 164 -0.09 4.25 -2.19
N SER A 165 -1.19 4.37 -2.94
CA SER A 165 -2.39 5.09 -2.47
C SER A 165 -3.03 4.44 -1.25
N PHE A 166 -3.12 3.11 -1.20
CA PHE A 166 -3.65 2.38 -0.03
C PHE A 166 -2.82 2.68 1.22
N TYR A 167 -1.50 2.50 1.13
CA TYR A 167 -0.59 2.73 2.24
C TYR A 167 -0.64 4.19 2.73
N LEU A 168 -0.50 5.15 1.82
CA LEU A 168 -0.50 6.58 2.16
C LEU A 168 -1.83 7.03 2.76
N ARG A 169 -2.96 6.59 2.22
CA ARG A 169 -4.29 6.89 2.77
C ARG A 169 -4.42 6.42 4.21
N ASP A 170 -3.92 5.22 4.50
CA ASP A 170 -4.08 4.62 5.82
C ASP A 170 -3.14 5.26 6.85
N VAL A 171 -1.93 5.67 6.45
CA VAL A 171 -1.06 6.53 7.28
C VAL A 171 -1.74 7.89 7.55
N VAL A 172 -2.27 8.55 6.52
CA VAL A 172 -2.98 9.83 6.69
C VAL A 172 -4.16 9.70 7.66
N SER A 173 -4.93 8.61 7.55
CA SER A 173 -6.08 8.36 8.41
C SER A 173 -5.67 8.07 9.86
N LEU A 174 -4.70 7.17 10.08
CA LEU A 174 -4.25 6.76 11.42
C LEU A 174 -3.63 7.91 12.23
N PHE A 175 -2.88 8.79 11.55
CA PHE A 175 -2.17 9.89 12.18
C PHE A 175 -2.89 11.24 12.02
N ASN A 176 -4.13 11.24 11.50
CA ASN A 176 -4.97 12.43 11.27
C ASN A 176 -4.23 13.54 10.48
N LEU A 177 -3.55 13.16 9.39
CA LEU A 177 -2.64 14.05 8.66
C LEU A 177 -3.31 14.85 7.53
N TYR A 178 -4.64 14.74 7.35
CA TYR A 178 -5.37 15.47 6.31
C TYR A 178 -5.07 16.98 6.25
N PRO A 179 -4.88 17.71 7.37
CA PRO A 179 -4.54 19.14 7.33
C PRO A 179 -3.22 19.47 6.61
N TYR A 180 -2.31 18.50 6.49
CA TYR A 180 -1.00 18.68 5.84
C TYR A 180 -1.00 18.25 4.37
N VAL A 181 -2.10 17.66 3.89
CA VAL A 181 -2.18 17.15 2.51
C VAL A 181 -2.55 18.29 1.55
N PRO A 182 -1.69 18.62 0.57
CA PRO A 182 -2.01 19.64 -0.41
C PRO A 182 -3.23 19.23 -1.26
N GLN A 183 -4.12 20.18 -1.55
CA GLN A 183 -5.36 19.92 -2.29
C GLN A 183 -5.13 19.18 -3.62
N GLY A 184 -4.08 19.57 -4.38
CA GLY A 184 -3.72 18.93 -5.65
C GLY A 184 -3.18 17.50 -5.53
N CYS A 185 -2.83 17.07 -4.32
CA CYS A 185 -2.30 15.74 -4.02
C CYS A 185 -3.34 14.79 -3.42
N LEU A 186 -4.56 15.26 -3.08
CA LEU A 186 -5.60 14.41 -2.51
C LEU A 186 -5.89 13.17 -3.37
N LYS A 187 -5.80 13.29 -4.70
CA LYS A 187 -5.96 12.17 -5.64
C LYS A 187 -5.04 10.98 -5.37
N LEU A 188 -3.87 11.21 -4.76
CA LEU A 188 -2.88 10.17 -4.41
C LEU A 188 -3.29 9.32 -3.21
N LEU A 189 -4.37 9.68 -2.53
CA LEU A 189 -4.93 8.90 -1.42
C LEU A 189 -6.15 8.07 -1.84
N PHE A 190 -6.52 8.10 -3.13
CA PHE A 190 -7.66 7.36 -3.67
C PHE A 190 -7.17 6.14 -4.45
N PRO A 191 -7.08 4.96 -3.83
CA PRO A 191 -6.68 3.76 -4.54
C PRO A 191 -7.72 3.37 -5.60
N ILE A 192 -7.34 3.48 -6.87
CA ILE A 192 -8.20 3.11 -8.01
C ILE A 192 -8.01 1.61 -8.33
N ASP A 193 -8.91 0.79 -7.78
CA ASP A 193 -8.89 -0.65 -7.99
C ASP A 193 -9.82 -1.12 -9.12
N THR A 194 -9.87 -2.44 -9.34
CA THR A 194 -10.72 -3.05 -10.37
C THR A 194 -12.21 -2.72 -10.19
N TRP A 195 -12.70 -2.59 -8.95
CA TRP A 195 -14.10 -2.27 -8.68
C TRP A 195 -14.40 -0.81 -8.93
N VAL A 196 -13.52 0.10 -8.54
CA VAL A 196 -13.63 1.53 -8.88
C VAL A 196 -13.64 1.70 -10.40
N ARG A 197 -12.75 1.01 -11.12
CA ARG A 197 -12.69 1.06 -12.59
C ARG A 197 -13.96 0.48 -13.23
N LYS A 198 -14.52 -0.61 -12.70
CA LYS A 198 -15.80 -1.18 -13.18
C LYS A 198 -16.96 -0.23 -12.92
N PHE A 199 -17.06 0.30 -11.70
CA PHE A 199 -18.08 1.28 -11.33
C PHE A 199 -18.05 2.51 -12.25
N ILE A 200 -16.87 3.08 -12.50
CA ILE A 200 -16.73 4.21 -13.43
C ILE A 200 -17.20 3.83 -14.84
N LYS A 201 -16.82 2.66 -15.34
CA LYS A 201 -17.24 2.19 -16.67
C LYS A 201 -18.75 2.01 -16.78
N GLU A 202 -19.39 1.51 -15.72
CA GLU A 202 -20.84 1.25 -15.69
C GLU A 202 -21.65 2.54 -15.51
N GLN A 203 -21.21 3.44 -14.65
CA GLN A 203 -21.98 4.63 -14.27
C GLN A 203 -21.64 5.87 -15.13
N PHE A 204 -20.44 5.91 -15.72
CA PHE A 204 -19.95 7.07 -16.47
C PHE A 204 -19.33 6.66 -17.82
N PRO A 205 -20.10 6.05 -18.74
CA PRO A 205 -19.59 5.55 -20.02
C PRO A 205 -18.91 6.63 -20.89
N ALA A 206 -19.33 7.90 -20.78
CA ALA A 206 -18.72 9.02 -21.51
C ALA A 206 -17.26 9.31 -21.09
N LEU A 207 -16.84 8.94 -19.87
CA LEU A 207 -15.44 9.07 -19.42
C LEU A 207 -14.53 8.02 -20.07
N LYS A 208 -15.08 6.90 -20.54
CA LYS A 208 -14.34 5.84 -21.23
C LYS A 208 -13.78 6.34 -22.57
N GLU A 209 -14.59 7.08 -23.32
CA GLU A 209 -14.21 7.61 -24.64
C GLU A 209 -13.03 8.60 -24.55
N LYS A 210 -13.00 9.42 -23.50
CA LYS A 210 -11.86 10.33 -23.23
C LYS A 210 -10.58 9.58 -22.83
N SER A 211 -10.67 8.62 -21.91
CA SER A 211 -9.54 7.78 -21.49
C SER A 211 -8.91 7.02 -22.67
N ASP A 212 -9.75 6.46 -23.54
CA ASP A 212 -9.28 5.69 -24.70
C ASP A 212 -8.66 6.59 -25.78
N ALA A 213 -9.06 7.86 -25.86
CA ALA A 213 -8.44 8.87 -26.70
C ALA A 213 -7.10 9.39 -26.12
N GLU A 214 -7.01 9.60 -24.80
CA GLU A 214 -5.79 10.03 -24.10
C GLU A 214 -4.70 8.96 -24.10
N LYS A 215 -5.06 7.68 -23.93
CA LYS A 215 -4.13 6.55 -24.07
C LYS A 215 -3.57 6.42 -25.49
N LYS A 216 -4.36 6.74 -26.52
CA LYS A 216 -3.88 6.81 -27.91
C LYS A 216 -2.96 8.01 -28.14
N ALA A 217 -3.07 9.07 -27.33
CA ALA A 217 -2.24 10.27 -27.40
C ALA A 217 -0.93 10.16 -26.58
N GLY A 218 -0.70 9.04 -25.87
CA GLY A 218 0.56 8.77 -25.17
C GLY A 218 0.71 9.44 -23.80
N ASP A 219 -0.33 10.11 -23.29
CA ASP A 219 -0.29 10.82 -22.01
C ASP A 219 -1.17 10.10 -20.98
N SER A 220 -0.64 9.02 -20.41
CA SER A 220 -1.34 8.23 -19.39
C SER A 220 -0.43 8.00 -18.20
N ARG A 221 -0.33 9.01 -17.33
CA ARG A 221 0.23 8.81 -15.98
C ARG A 221 -0.73 9.05 -14.82
N TYR A 222 -1.97 9.51 -15.03
CA TYR A 222 -2.88 9.74 -13.89
C TYR A 222 -4.36 9.52 -14.24
N LEU A 223 -4.77 8.24 -14.35
CA LEU A 223 -6.18 7.78 -14.21
C LEU A 223 -6.31 6.45 -13.44
#